data_AF-A0A379T0P3-F1
#
_entry.id   AF-A0A379T0P3-F1
#
_cell.length_a   1.000
_cell.length_b   1.000
_cell.length_c   1.000
_cell.angle_alpha   90.00
_cell.angle_beta   90.00
_cell.angle_gamma   90.00
#
_symmetry.space_group_name_H-M   'P 1'
#
loop_
_entity.id
_entity.type
_entity.pdbx_description
1 polymer ?
#
loop_
_entity_poly.entity_id
_entity_poly.type
_entity_poly.pdbx_seq_one_letter_code
_entity_poly.pdbx_strand_id
1 'polypeptide(L)'
;MTPERDSLAAVLARRDWENPAVTQLNRLAAHPPFCSWRKADDAQRNQYAAQIRSLNGVWKFAWFSSPQAVPENWRLEDLTGGWHH
;
A
#
# COMPACT_ATOMS: atom_id res chain seq x y z
N MET A 1 -3.30 -18.46 10.73
CA MET A 1 -2.52 -18.07 9.55
C MET A 1 -1.37 -19.06 9.40
N THR A 2 -1.19 -19.64 8.22
CA THR A 2 -0.01 -20.47 7.92
C THR A 2 1.13 -19.54 7.52
N PRO A 3 2.14 -19.30 8.39
CA PRO A 3 3.15 -18.24 8.21
C PRO A 3 3.94 -18.35 6.91
N GLU A 4 4.06 -19.55 6.35
CA GLU A 4 4.73 -19.83 5.07
C GLU A 4 4.16 -19.05 3.87
N ARG A 5 2.84 -18.86 3.81
CA ARG A 5 2.18 -18.22 2.63
C ARG A 5 2.35 -16.70 2.58
N ASP A 6 2.67 -16.07 3.71
CA ASP A 6 2.71 -14.62 3.85
C ASP A 6 4.14 -14.06 3.94
N SER A 7 5.16 -14.92 3.74
CA SER A 7 6.56 -14.48 3.66
C SER A 7 6.79 -13.64 2.39
N LEU A 8 7.74 -12.71 2.44
CA LEU A 8 8.15 -11.93 1.27
C LEU A 8 8.66 -12.87 0.17
N ALA A 9 9.41 -13.90 0.54
CA ALA A 9 9.89 -14.92 -0.40
C ALA A 9 8.73 -15.62 -1.14
N ALA A 10 7.67 -16.04 -0.43
CA ALA A 10 6.50 -16.67 -1.04
C ALA A 10 5.74 -15.71 -1.97
N VAL A 11 5.63 -14.43 -1.60
CA VAL A 11 5.01 -13.40 -2.45
C VAL A 11 5.82 -13.18 -3.72
N LEU A 12 7.14 -13.03 -3.61
CA LEU A 12 8.02 -12.79 -4.76
C LEU A 12 8.08 -14.00 -5.71
N ALA A 13 8.01 -15.23 -5.20
CA ALA A 13 8.04 -16.45 -6.01
C ALA A 13 6.89 -16.54 -7.04
N ARG A 14 5.76 -15.86 -6.78
CA ARG A 14 4.60 -15.83 -7.67
C ARG A 14 4.83 -14.97 -8.93
N ARG A 15 5.75 -14.00 -8.85
CA ARG A 15 6.07 -13.04 -9.93
C ARG A 15 4.83 -12.45 -10.59
N ASP A 16 3.84 -12.06 -9.79
CA ASP A 16 2.55 -11.55 -10.30
C ASP A 16 2.75 -10.36 -11.27
N TRP A 17 3.78 -9.54 -11.06
CA TRP A 17 4.14 -8.41 -11.92
C TRP A 17 4.62 -8.81 -13.32
N GLU A 18 4.95 -10.08 -13.56
CA GLU A 18 5.31 -10.65 -14.87
C GLU A 18 4.16 -11.45 -15.49
N ASN A 19 3.02 -11.58 -14.81
CA ASN A 19 1.88 -12.35 -15.29
C ASN A 19 0.74 -11.43 -15.76
N PRO A 20 0.50 -11.30 -17.08
CA PRO A 20 -0.53 -10.41 -17.60
C PRO A 20 -1.97 -10.83 -17.24
N ALA A 21 -2.19 -12.09 -16.84
CA ALA A 21 -3.49 -12.54 -16.32
C ALA A 21 -3.77 -12.00 -14.90
N VAL A 22 -2.73 -11.58 -14.17
CA VAL A 22 -2.83 -11.04 -12.82
C VAL A 22 -2.67 -9.52 -12.87
N THR A 23 -3.77 -8.82 -13.08
CA THR A 23 -3.79 -7.35 -13.08
C THR A 23 -4.04 -6.75 -11.69
N GLN A 24 -4.62 -7.54 -10.77
CA GLN A 24 -4.97 -7.15 -9.41
C GLN A 24 -5.17 -8.39 -8.54
N LEU A 25 -5.01 -8.25 -7.22
CA LEU A 25 -5.39 -9.24 -6.22
C LEU A 25 -6.05 -8.52 -5.05
N ASN A 26 -7.19 -9.02 -4.56
CA ASN A 26 -7.90 -8.48 -3.40
C ASN A 26 -8.24 -6.97 -3.47
N ARG A 27 -8.26 -6.37 -4.67
CA ARG A 27 -8.67 -4.98 -4.87
C ARG A 27 -10.20 -4.87 -4.82
N LEU A 28 -10.71 -3.83 -4.17
CA LEU A 28 -12.14 -3.50 -4.20
C LEU A 28 -12.59 -3.11 -5.61
N ALA A 29 -13.90 -3.25 -5.86
CA ALA A 29 -14.50 -2.81 -7.13
C ALA A 29 -14.30 -1.30 -7.35
N ALA A 30 -14.16 -0.89 -8.60
CA ALA A 30 -14.07 0.52 -8.96
C ALA A 30 -15.36 1.26 -8.54
N HIS A 31 -15.21 2.47 -8.02
CA HIS A 31 -16.32 3.30 -7.55
C HIS A 31 -16.03 4.79 -7.77
N PRO A 32 -17.05 5.66 -7.77
CA PRO A 32 -16.86 7.12 -7.75
C PRO A 32 -16.14 7.57 -6.47
N PRO A 33 -15.49 8.75 -6.45
CA PRO A 33 -14.86 9.27 -5.22
C PRO A 33 -15.86 9.38 -4.07
N PHE A 34 -15.51 8.84 -2.90
CA PHE A 34 -16.34 8.91 -1.69
C PHE A 34 -15.67 9.76 -0.62
N CYS A 35 -16.40 10.77 -0.14
CA CYS A 35 -15.93 11.64 0.95
C CYS A 35 -16.54 11.29 2.31
N SER A 36 -17.56 10.43 2.37
CA SER A 36 -18.16 9.96 3.64
C SER A 36 -18.61 11.10 4.59
N TRP A 37 -19.12 12.20 4.03
CA TRP A 37 -19.69 13.30 4.82
C TRP A 37 -20.82 12.81 5.73
N ARG A 38 -20.90 13.38 6.95
CA ARG A 38 -21.94 13.04 7.93
C ARG A 38 -23.11 14.02 7.95
N LYS A 39 -23.00 15.12 7.22
CA LYS A 39 -24.04 16.15 7.07
C LYS A 39 -24.20 16.51 5.60
N ALA A 40 -25.45 16.75 5.19
CA ALA A 40 -25.76 17.10 3.80
C ALA A 40 -25.15 18.44 3.36
N ASP A 41 -25.17 19.46 4.24
CA ASP A 41 -24.60 20.78 3.95
C ASP A 41 -23.10 20.73 3.64
N ASP A 42 -22.36 19.86 4.34
CA ASP A 42 -20.92 19.67 4.12
C ASP A 42 -20.67 19.07 2.72
N ALA A 43 -21.50 18.10 2.32
CA ALA A 43 -21.45 17.50 0.99
C ALA A 43 -21.82 18.51 -0.11
N GLN A 44 -22.87 19.30 0.12
CA GLN A 44 -23.30 20.33 -0.84
C GLN A 44 -22.22 21.39 -1.06
N ARG A 45 -21.50 21.78 -0.01
CA ARG A 45 -20.40 22.77 -0.07
C ARG A 45 -19.06 22.16 -0.48
N ASN A 46 -19.01 20.86 -0.75
CA ASN A 46 -17.79 20.10 -1.03
C ASN A 46 -16.69 20.37 0.01
N GLN A 47 -17.08 20.43 1.29
CA GLN A 47 -16.15 20.67 2.39
C GLN A 47 -15.18 19.51 2.54
N TYR A 48 -14.00 19.76 3.09
CA TYR A 48 -13.09 18.68 3.46
C TYR A 48 -13.76 17.75 4.47
N ALA A 49 -13.89 16.46 4.13
CA ALA A 49 -14.51 15.49 5.02
C ALA A 49 -13.51 15.02 6.09
N ALA A 50 -13.92 15.11 7.36
CA ALA A 50 -13.12 14.64 8.49
C ALA A 50 -12.82 13.12 8.45
N GLN A 51 -13.57 12.37 7.63
CA GLN A 51 -13.41 10.94 7.41
C GLN A 51 -12.32 10.61 6.38
N ILE A 52 -11.81 11.61 5.67
CA ILE A 52 -10.65 11.48 4.78
C ILE A 52 -9.41 11.95 5.54
N ARG A 53 -8.33 11.18 5.44
CA ARG A 53 -7.02 11.54 5.99
C ARG A 53 -5.98 11.50 4.87
N SER A 54 -5.28 12.62 4.69
CA SER A 54 -4.08 12.64 3.85
C SER A 54 -2.93 11.92 4.55
N LEU A 55 -2.20 11.09 3.80
CA LEU A 55 -0.94 10.47 4.21
C LEU A 55 0.25 11.04 3.42
N ASN A 56 0.05 12.15 2.71
CA ASN A 56 1.13 12.85 2.03
C ASN A 56 2.12 13.43 3.06
N GLY A 57 3.41 13.33 2.76
CA GLY A 57 4.47 13.80 3.67
C GLY A 57 5.79 13.09 3.38
N VAL A 58 6.66 13.06 4.38
CA VAL A 58 7.94 12.33 4.32
C VAL A 58 7.70 10.85 4.62
N TRP A 59 8.22 9.98 3.76
CA TRP A 59 8.12 8.53 3.89
C TRP A 59 9.51 7.91 4.07
N LYS A 60 9.56 6.82 4.84
CA LYS A 60 10.75 5.96 4.89
C LYS A 60 10.92 5.26 3.56
N PHE A 61 12.05 5.49 2.91
CA PHE A 61 12.33 4.94 1.59
C PHE A 61 13.73 4.32 1.57
N ALA A 62 13.81 3.11 1.03
CA ALA A 62 15.06 2.41 0.78
C ALA A 62 15.01 1.83 -0.64
N TRP A 63 16.10 1.98 -1.38
CA TRP A 63 16.21 1.49 -2.75
C TRP A 63 16.98 0.16 -2.78
N PHE A 64 16.54 -0.74 -3.66
CA PHE A 64 17.17 -2.03 -3.91
C PHE A 64 17.28 -2.26 -5.42
N SER A 65 18.35 -2.92 -5.85
CA SER A 65 18.60 -3.21 -7.27
C SER A 65 17.69 -4.29 -7.85
N SER A 66 17.06 -5.11 -7.01
CA SER A 66 16.09 -6.12 -7.39
C SER A 66 15.11 -6.39 -6.24
N PRO A 67 13.88 -6.90 -6.52
CA PRO A 67 12.93 -7.27 -5.48
C PRO A 67 13.47 -8.31 -4.48
N GLN A 68 14.32 -9.24 -4.95
CA GLN A 68 14.90 -10.31 -4.14
C GLN A 68 15.99 -9.82 -3.16
N ALA A 69 16.50 -8.60 -3.35
CA ALA A 69 17.47 -7.99 -2.43
C ALA A 69 16.80 -7.37 -1.18
N VAL A 70 15.47 -7.29 -1.15
CA VAL A 70 14.71 -6.77 -0.01
C VAL A 70 14.72 -7.81 1.12
N PRO A 71 15.11 -7.44 2.35
CA PRO A 71 15.18 -8.39 3.45
C PRO A 71 13.78 -8.68 4.03
N GLU A 72 13.53 -9.93 4.45
CA GLU A 72 12.23 -10.38 4.97
C GLU A 72 11.75 -9.54 6.17
N ASN A 73 12.65 -9.09 7.04
CA ASN A 73 12.30 -8.34 8.25
C ASN A 73 11.69 -6.96 7.94
N TRP A 74 11.90 -6.40 6.75
CA TRP A 74 11.29 -5.13 6.35
C TRP A 74 9.75 -5.16 6.39
N ARG A 75 9.16 -6.35 6.23
CA ARG A 75 7.70 -6.55 6.33
C ARG A 75 7.16 -6.26 7.72
N LEU A 76 8.00 -6.39 8.75
CA LEU A 76 7.60 -6.30 10.15
C LEU A 76 8.05 -4.99 10.80
N GLU A 77 9.17 -4.44 10.35
CA GLU A 77 9.79 -3.25 10.94
C GLU A 77 10.62 -2.47 9.91
N ASP A 78 10.94 -1.22 10.26
CA ASP A 78 11.77 -0.38 9.41
C ASP A 78 13.23 -0.85 9.37
N LEU A 79 13.86 -0.66 8.22
CA LEU A 79 15.28 -0.94 8.04
C LEU A 79 16.14 0.01 8.89
N THR A 80 17.13 -0.55 9.57
CA THR A 80 18.15 0.23 10.27
C THR A 80 19.09 0.89 9.27
N GLY A 81 19.18 2.23 9.28
CA GLY A 81 20.21 2.99 8.55
C GLY A 81 20.03 3.15 7.03
N GLY A 82 18.93 2.67 6.44
CA GLY A 82 18.68 2.71 4.98
C GLY A 82 18.10 4.02 4.43
N TRP A 83 18.12 5.09 5.22
CA TRP A 83 17.55 6.37 4.81
C TRP A 83 18.56 7.20 4.05
N HIS A 84 18.37 7.31 2.74
CA HIS A 84 19.11 8.26 1.91
C HIS A 84 18.18 9.41 1.55
N HIS A 85 18.62 10.63 1.88
CA HIS A 85 17.97 11.88 1.53
C HIS A 85 18.53 12.43 0.23
#